data_AF-A0A537QAH4-F1
#
_entry.id   AF-A0A537QAH4-F1
#
_cell.length_a   1.000
_cell.length_b   1.000
_cell.length_c   1.000
_cell.angle_alpha   90.00
_cell.angle_beta   90.00
_cell.angle_gamma   90.00
#
_symmetry.space_group_name_H-M   'P 1'
#
loop_
_entity.id
_entity.type
_entity.pdbx_description
1 polymer ?
#
loop_
_entity_poly.entity_id
_entity_poly.type
_entity_poly.pdbx_seq_one_letter_code
_entity_poly.pdbx_strand_id
1 'polypeptide(L)'
;MGERVPERTRRAARRRAIDSERTTVLALGAFGWTLAFTDCPEVVEGLEAILTGWRLQRLPSAASQRADAQVRRTRTGFAWRSRRMPKPALWNEHPPVSAMQVVCDVHDVLFDWFLKASPRHLCLHGAAVRIGGGLVCFPSVQKTGKSTLCVALAARGHTVYGDDVLAIEPEESRGVALGIVPRLRKPLPKGLGARLIRFVTERAGPTDRRWVYAELRDGEIAPLGATAPIEAFVLLQRGTRGAKLEPVAKSEMLREILLQNFARRVPPVETLDRLMQLTERVPCYRLRYGAVMGAARLIEQRFGREPARSALKPNLSDSRRKPKPRAPIAPARRHDLGGRFRRAPGVETREVGGEIFVAAPGPKTIHHLDRMASAAWRALAQPRSAEELVTLFAAAFPDAPKRKIAGDVKKLLAFLKESELIVGAGIRRRGKLPA
;
A
#
# COMPACT_ATOMS: atom_id res chain seq x y z
N MET A 1 -57.49 -30.68 37.48
CA MET A 1 -56.18 -30.65 36.78
C MET A 1 -56.07 -29.34 36.02
N GLY A 2 -55.36 -28.36 36.58
CA GLY A 2 -55.27 -27.02 36.02
C GLY A 2 -54.21 -26.25 36.77
N GLU A 3 -52.97 -26.72 36.73
CA GLU A 3 -51.84 -26.01 37.32
C GLU A 3 -51.56 -24.75 36.51
N ARG A 4 -51.94 -23.61 37.10
CA ARG A 4 -51.54 -22.29 36.64
C ARG A 4 -50.02 -22.16 36.81
N VAL A 5 -49.31 -22.20 35.70
CA VAL A 5 -47.90 -21.79 35.65
C VAL A 5 -47.80 -20.35 36.19
N PRO A 6 -46.95 -20.06 37.19
CA PRO A 6 -46.90 -18.74 37.82
C PRO A 6 -46.54 -17.64 36.82
N GLU A 7 -47.33 -16.57 36.83
CA GLU A 7 -47.20 -15.39 35.96
C GLU A 7 -45.81 -14.72 36.06
N ARG A 8 -45.13 -14.89 37.21
CA ARG A 8 -43.73 -14.49 37.45
C ARG A 8 -42.73 -15.20 36.54
N THR A 9 -42.94 -16.47 36.21
CA THR A 9 -42.05 -17.27 35.33
C THR A 9 -42.21 -16.85 33.87
N ARG A 10 -43.43 -16.47 33.44
CA ARG A 10 -43.68 -15.88 32.11
C ARG A 10 -43.14 -14.45 31.99
N ARG A 11 -43.15 -13.65 33.06
CA ARG A 11 -42.54 -12.30 33.07
C ARG A 11 -41.01 -12.36 33.12
N ALA A 12 -40.42 -13.34 33.79
CA ALA A 12 -38.97 -13.58 33.79
C ALA A 12 -38.49 -14.19 32.46
N ALA A 13 -39.27 -15.08 31.84
CA ALA A 13 -39.01 -15.58 30.49
C ALA A 13 -39.23 -14.52 29.41
N ARG A 14 -40.24 -13.63 29.55
CA ARG A 14 -40.41 -12.45 28.70
C ARG A 14 -39.34 -11.40 28.93
N ARG A 15 -38.85 -11.17 30.16
CA ARG A 15 -37.69 -10.29 30.41
C ARG A 15 -36.38 -10.90 29.90
N ARG A 16 -36.17 -12.22 30.00
CA ARG A 16 -35.05 -12.93 29.36
C ARG A 16 -35.16 -12.98 27.83
N ALA A 17 -36.37 -12.90 27.27
CA ALA A 17 -36.59 -12.78 25.83
C ALA A 17 -36.51 -11.33 25.33
N ILE A 18 -36.59 -10.33 26.22
CA ILE A 18 -36.39 -8.90 25.92
C ILE A 18 -34.91 -8.50 26.07
N ASP A 19 -34.09 -9.34 26.72
CA ASP A 19 -32.63 -9.27 26.71
C ASP A 19 -32.03 -9.99 25.48
N SER A 20 -32.80 -10.09 24.40
CA SER A 20 -32.34 -10.67 23.15
C SER A 20 -31.19 -9.82 22.60
N GLU A 21 -30.00 -10.41 22.54
CA GLU A 21 -28.83 -9.93 21.79
C GLU A 21 -29.28 -9.10 20.58
N ARG A 22 -29.07 -7.78 20.60
CA ARG A 22 -29.48 -6.89 19.50
C ARG A 22 -28.46 -7.04 18.38
N THR A 23 -28.65 -8.05 17.54
CA THR A 23 -27.78 -8.29 16.40
C THR A 23 -28.24 -7.49 15.19
N THR A 24 -27.37 -6.61 14.70
CA THR A 24 -27.52 -5.95 13.39
C THR A 24 -26.64 -6.67 12.38
N VAL A 25 -27.18 -7.02 11.22
CA VAL A 25 -26.40 -7.61 10.12
C VAL A 25 -26.24 -6.56 9.04
N LEU A 26 -25.01 -6.23 8.66
CA LEU A 26 -24.69 -5.33 7.55
C LEU A 26 -24.25 -6.14 6.34
N ALA A 27 -24.94 -5.97 5.22
CA ALA A 27 -24.46 -6.41 3.92
C ALA A 27 -23.63 -5.30 3.26
N LEU A 28 -22.39 -5.63 2.90
CA LEU A 28 -21.52 -4.82 2.08
C LEU A 28 -21.86 -5.12 0.61
N GLY A 29 -22.90 -4.46 0.09
CA GLY A 29 -23.48 -4.75 -1.23
C GLY A 29 -22.45 -4.78 -2.37
N ALA A 30 -21.37 -4.02 -2.24
CA ALA A 30 -20.30 -3.97 -3.23
C ALA A 30 -19.52 -5.28 -3.42
N PHE A 31 -19.44 -6.14 -2.40
CA PHE A 31 -18.69 -7.40 -2.45
C PHE A 31 -19.53 -8.63 -2.09
N GLY A 32 -20.80 -8.43 -1.74
CA GLY A 32 -21.67 -9.50 -1.27
C GLY A 32 -21.30 -10.06 0.11
N TRP A 33 -20.39 -9.42 0.83
CA TRP A 33 -20.00 -9.83 2.19
C TRP A 33 -21.03 -9.38 3.21
N THR A 34 -21.20 -10.18 4.27
CA THR A 34 -22.11 -9.89 5.38
C THR A 34 -21.39 -9.93 6.73
N LEU A 35 -21.65 -8.92 7.56
CA LEU A 35 -21.12 -8.81 8.91
C LEU A 35 -22.23 -8.74 9.93
N ALA A 36 -22.19 -9.59 10.96
CA ALA A 36 -23.10 -9.49 12.09
C ALA A 36 -22.44 -8.76 13.26
N PHE A 37 -23.13 -7.79 13.84
CA PHE A 37 -22.72 -7.01 15.00
C PHE A 37 -23.71 -7.26 16.14
N THR A 38 -23.28 -7.98 17.17
CA THR A 38 -24.11 -8.29 18.34
C THR A 38 -23.75 -7.37 19.50
N ASP A 39 -24.76 -6.65 20.01
CA ASP A 39 -24.67 -5.73 21.14
C ASP A 39 -23.63 -4.61 20.95
N CYS A 40 -23.42 -4.18 19.71
CA CYS A 40 -22.47 -3.12 19.35
C CYS A 40 -22.98 -2.19 18.24
N PRO A 41 -24.15 -1.53 18.43
CA PRO A 41 -24.70 -0.61 17.43
C PRO A 41 -23.75 0.55 17.07
N GLU A 42 -22.89 0.98 17.99
CA GLU A 42 -21.93 2.07 17.77
C GLU A 42 -20.86 1.71 16.75
N VAL A 43 -20.56 0.42 16.58
CA VAL A 43 -19.66 -0.06 15.52
C VAL A 43 -20.35 0.04 14.16
N VAL A 44 -21.65 -0.29 14.09
CA VAL A 44 -22.44 -0.18 12.87
C VAL A 44 -22.54 1.27 12.41
N GLU A 45 -22.92 2.17 13.31
CA GLU A 45 -22.99 3.61 13.04
C GLU A 45 -21.63 4.17 12.61
N GLY A 46 -20.55 3.75 13.29
CA GLY A 46 -19.19 4.14 12.94
C GLY A 46 -18.76 3.66 11.56
N LEU A 47 -19.16 2.45 11.14
CA LEU A 47 -18.90 1.95 9.79
C LEU A 47 -19.74 2.68 8.74
N GLU A 48 -21.03 2.93 9.00
CA GLU A 48 -21.89 3.70 8.12
C GLU A 48 -21.36 5.13 7.90
N ALA A 49 -20.77 5.75 8.93
CA ALA A 49 -20.18 7.09 8.84
C ALA A 49 -18.89 7.15 8.00
N ILE A 50 -18.12 6.06 7.90
CA ILE A 50 -16.82 6.08 7.20
C ILE A 50 -16.85 5.51 5.78
N LEU A 51 -17.95 4.85 5.37
CA LEU A 51 -18.08 4.12 4.12
C LEU A 51 -18.96 4.84 3.09
N THR A 52 -18.33 5.57 2.18
CA THR A 52 -18.98 6.30 1.08
C THR A 52 -19.19 5.41 -0.14
N GLY A 53 -20.44 5.23 -0.58
CA GLY A 53 -20.79 4.51 -1.81
C GLY A 53 -20.85 2.98 -1.70
N TRP A 54 -20.70 2.41 -0.50
CA TRP A 54 -20.67 0.96 -0.28
C TRP A 54 -22.04 0.24 -0.37
N ARG A 55 -23.15 0.99 -0.54
CA ARG A 55 -24.53 0.48 -0.53
C ARG A 55 -24.77 -0.47 0.66
N LEU A 56 -24.60 0.06 1.86
CA LEU A 56 -24.79 -0.70 3.09
C LEU A 56 -26.28 -1.00 3.29
N GLN A 57 -26.62 -2.27 3.50
CA GLN A 57 -27.98 -2.69 3.81
C GLN A 57 -28.03 -3.39 5.16
N ARG A 58 -28.88 -2.91 6.06
CA ARG A 58 -29.21 -3.60 7.31
C ARG A 58 -30.16 -4.77 7.00
N LEU A 59 -29.75 -5.98 7.36
CA LEU A 59 -30.51 -7.21 7.18
C LEU A 59 -31.13 -7.69 8.51
N PRO A 60 -32.20 -8.53 8.45
CA PRO A 60 -32.79 -9.12 9.65
C PRO A 60 -31.78 -9.94 10.47
N SER A 61 -31.91 -9.92 11.80
CA SER A 61 -30.99 -10.61 12.72
C SER A 61 -30.87 -12.12 12.48
N ALA A 62 -31.89 -12.75 11.89
CA ALA A 62 -31.86 -14.17 11.48
C ALA A 62 -30.74 -14.49 10.47
N ALA A 63 -30.28 -13.51 9.69
CA ALA A 63 -29.18 -13.68 8.74
C ALA A 63 -27.81 -13.82 9.42
N SER A 64 -27.69 -13.49 10.71
CA SER A 64 -26.42 -13.51 11.45
C SER A 64 -25.73 -14.87 11.45
N GLN A 65 -26.51 -15.96 11.45
CA GLN A 65 -25.99 -17.33 11.40
C GLN A 65 -25.23 -17.65 10.10
N ARG A 66 -25.47 -16.88 9.03
CA ARG A 66 -24.81 -17.04 7.73
C ARG A 66 -23.77 -15.95 7.46
N ALA A 67 -23.59 -15.00 8.37
CA ALA A 67 -22.65 -13.90 8.19
C ALA A 67 -21.20 -14.40 7.98
N ASP A 68 -20.47 -13.74 7.09
CA ASP A 68 -19.09 -14.08 6.76
C ASP A 68 -18.12 -13.72 7.91
N ALA A 69 -18.46 -12.67 8.66
CA ALA A 69 -17.81 -12.28 9.90
C ALA A 69 -18.84 -11.86 10.96
N GLN A 70 -18.48 -12.02 12.22
CA GLN A 70 -19.29 -11.66 13.38
C GLN A 70 -18.41 -10.92 14.38
N VAL A 71 -18.87 -9.77 14.82
CA VAL A 71 -18.31 -9.00 15.93
C VAL A 71 -19.34 -9.00 17.05
N ARG A 72 -18.92 -9.38 18.25
CA ARG A 72 -19.79 -9.38 19.43
C ARG A 72 -19.12 -8.62 20.56
N ARG A 73 -19.89 -7.75 21.23
CA ARG A 73 -19.44 -7.11 22.48
C ARG A 73 -19.33 -8.17 23.58
N THR A 74 -18.26 -8.10 24.35
CA THR A 74 -18.04 -8.93 25.54
C THR A 74 -17.93 -8.03 26.78
N ARG A 75 -17.82 -8.63 27.97
CA ARG A 75 -17.66 -7.89 29.23
C ARG A 75 -16.41 -6.99 29.24
N THR A 76 -15.36 -7.37 28.51
CA THR A 76 -14.05 -6.70 28.56
C THR A 76 -13.62 -6.07 27.22
N GLY A 77 -14.46 -6.15 26.17
CA GLY A 77 -14.10 -5.65 24.84
C GLY A 77 -14.98 -6.25 23.75
N PHE A 78 -14.36 -6.76 22.69
CA PHE A 78 -15.06 -7.37 21.56
C PHE A 78 -14.40 -8.68 21.13
N ALA A 79 -15.21 -9.58 20.56
CA ALA A 79 -14.76 -10.84 19.98
C ALA A 79 -15.07 -10.89 18.49
N TRP A 80 -14.13 -11.40 17.70
CA TRP A 80 -14.31 -11.64 16.27
C TRP A 80 -14.40 -13.13 15.97
N ARG A 81 -15.39 -13.49 15.19
CA ARG A 81 -15.50 -14.81 14.58
C ARG A 81 -15.66 -14.61 13.09
N SER A 82 -14.82 -15.26 12.29
CA SER A 82 -15.03 -15.29 10.85
C SER A 82 -14.98 -16.70 10.31
N ARG A 83 -15.78 -16.93 9.27
CA ARG A 83 -15.79 -18.18 8.50
C ARG A 83 -14.90 -18.10 7.27
N ARG A 84 -14.90 -16.95 6.60
CA ARG A 84 -14.30 -16.78 5.28
C ARG A 84 -13.46 -15.51 5.15
N MET A 85 -13.59 -14.55 6.06
CA MET A 85 -12.98 -13.23 5.94
C MET A 85 -11.68 -13.14 6.72
N PRO A 86 -10.65 -12.47 6.16
CA PRO A 86 -9.50 -12.03 6.93
C PRO A 86 -9.95 -11.29 8.19
N LYS A 87 -9.48 -11.75 9.34
CA LYS A 87 -9.62 -11.06 10.63
C LYS A 87 -8.45 -10.07 10.78
N PRO A 88 -8.63 -8.91 11.41
CA PRO A 88 -7.52 -8.00 11.69
C PRO A 88 -6.39 -8.69 12.48
N ALA A 89 -5.16 -8.48 12.02
CA ALA A 89 -3.97 -8.91 12.75
C ALA A 89 -3.97 -8.19 14.10
N LEU A 90 -3.66 -8.90 15.19
CA LEU A 90 -3.70 -8.44 16.59
C LEU A 90 -5.00 -8.68 17.38
N TRP A 91 -6.16 -8.98 16.78
CA TRP A 91 -7.38 -9.22 17.59
C TRP A 91 -7.27 -10.37 18.60
N ASN A 92 -6.40 -11.35 18.34
CA ASN A 92 -6.15 -12.46 19.27
C ASN A 92 -5.27 -12.06 20.45
N GLU A 93 -4.26 -11.22 20.19
CA GLU A 93 -3.26 -10.82 21.19
C GLU A 93 -3.73 -9.60 21.98
N HIS A 94 -4.41 -8.68 21.30
CA HIS A 94 -4.88 -7.39 21.78
C HIS A 94 -6.32 -7.16 21.30
N PRO A 95 -7.32 -7.84 21.90
CA PRO A 95 -8.72 -7.63 21.54
C PRO A 95 -9.09 -6.15 21.74
N PRO A 96 -9.85 -5.54 20.81
CA PRO A 96 -10.24 -4.15 20.96
C PRO A 96 -11.16 -3.99 22.17
N VAL A 97 -11.00 -2.87 22.86
CA VAL A 97 -11.75 -2.52 24.08
C VAL A 97 -12.77 -1.39 23.84
N SER A 98 -12.79 -0.81 22.63
CA SER A 98 -13.72 0.25 22.25
C SER A 98 -14.30 0.03 20.85
N ALA A 99 -15.50 0.55 20.60
CA ALA A 99 -16.13 0.49 19.28
C ALA A 99 -15.28 1.18 18.21
N MET A 100 -14.61 2.29 18.56
CA MET A 100 -13.71 3.00 17.64
C MET A 100 -12.50 2.15 17.22
N GLN A 101 -11.95 1.31 18.11
CA GLN A 101 -10.90 0.37 17.75
C GLN A 101 -11.43 -0.67 16.77
N VAL A 102 -12.63 -1.21 17.00
CA VAL A 102 -13.27 -2.13 16.04
C VAL A 102 -13.46 -1.48 14.68
N VAL A 103 -13.95 -0.24 14.61
CA VAL A 103 -14.11 0.52 13.35
C VAL A 103 -12.76 0.69 12.63
N CYS A 104 -11.71 1.03 13.38
CA CYS A 104 -10.34 1.12 12.85
C CYS A 104 -9.83 -0.20 12.30
N ASP A 105 -10.05 -1.29 13.03
CA ASP A 105 -9.54 -2.59 12.66
C ASP A 105 -10.31 -3.18 11.46
N VAL A 106 -11.62 -2.96 11.40
CA VAL A 106 -12.45 -3.30 10.23
C VAL A 106 -11.98 -2.51 9.01
N HIS A 107 -11.79 -1.18 9.13
CA HIS A 107 -11.22 -0.37 8.06
C HIS A 107 -9.92 -0.98 7.52
N ASP A 108 -8.97 -1.31 8.40
CA ASP A 108 -7.66 -1.84 7.99
C ASP A 108 -7.78 -3.16 7.18
N VAL A 109 -8.82 -3.97 7.39
CA VAL A 109 -9.04 -5.23 6.64
C VAL A 109 -10.01 -5.12 5.46
N LEU A 110 -10.74 -4.02 5.29
CA LEU A 110 -11.62 -3.82 4.13
C LEU A 110 -10.83 -3.93 2.81
N PHE A 111 -9.55 -3.56 2.82
CA PHE A 111 -8.66 -3.66 1.67
C PHE A 111 -8.39 -5.11 1.25
N ASP A 112 -8.16 -6.00 2.22
CA ASP A 112 -7.98 -7.43 1.96
C ASP A 112 -9.28 -8.05 1.43
N TRP A 113 -10.42 -7.57 1.93
CA TRP A 113 -11.74 -8.03 1.49
C TRP A 113 -12.05 -7.59 0.06
N PHE A 114 -11.71 -6.35 -0.28
CA PHE A 114 -11.74 -5.85 -1.66
C PHE A 114 -10.86 -6.71 -2.56
N LEU A 115 -9.59 -6.94 -2.20
CA LEU A 115 -8.67 -7.75 -3.02
C LEU A 115 -9.12 -9.20 -3.16
N LYS A 116 -9.83 -9.75 -2.17
CA LYS A 116 -10.42 -11.08 -2.25
C LYS A 116 -11.55 -11.15 -3.29
N ALA A 117 -12.39 -10.12 -3.36
CA ALA A 117 -13.46 -10.00 -4.36
C ALA A 117 -12.93 -9.57 -5.75
N SER A 118 -11.82 -8.84 -5.78
CA SER A 118 -11.24 -8.20 -6.96
C SER A 118 -9.77 -8.65 -7.19
N PRO A 119 -9.52 -9.95 -7.45
CA PRO A 119 -8.18 -10.54 -7.39
C PRO A 119 -7.18 -10.03 -8.44
N ARG A 120 -7.67 -9.38 -9.50
CA ARG A 120 -6.83 -8.81 -10.59
C ARG A 120 -6.44 -7.35 -10.36
N HIS A 121 -6.98 -6.70 -9.33
CA HIS A 121 -6.59 -5.33 -8.99
C HIS A 121 -5.21 -5.31 -8.34
N LEU A 122 -4.44 -4.27 -8.63
CA LEU A 122 -3.29 -3.89 -7.80
C LEU A 122 -3.78 -2.96 -6.69
N CYS A 123 -3.06 -2.91 -5.57
CA CYS A 123 -3.39 -2.00 -4.47
C CYS A 123 -2.11 -1.35 -3.96
N LEU A 124 -2.02 -0.04 -4.10
CA LEU A 124 -0.92 0.76 -3.60
C LEU A 124 -1.27 1.30 -2.21
N HIS A 125 -0.39 1.08 -1.24
CA HIS A 125 -0.42 1.83 0.01
C HIS A 125 -0.02 3.29 -0.26
N GLY A 126 -0.96 4.21 -0.11
CA GLY A 126 -0.80 5.58 -0.51
C GLY A 126 -2.13 6.30 -0.63
N ALA A 127 -2.03 7.60 -0.85
CA ALA A 127 -3.19 8.45 -1.06
C ALA A 127 -3.36 8.79 -2.54
N ALA A 128 -4.55 9.18 -2.94
CA ALA A 128 -4.82 9.81 -4.21
C ALA A 128 -5.93 10.85 -4.10
N VAL A 129 -5.70 11.98 -4.77
CA VAL A 129 -6.68 13.07 -4.85
C VAL A 129 -6.81 13.46 -6.32
N ARG A 130 -8.05 13.61 -6.77
CA ARG A 130 -8.37 14.11 -8.11
C ARG A 130 -8.21 15.62 -8.14
N ILE A 131 -7.30 16.10 -8.99
CA ILE A 131 -6.96 17.51 -9.14
C ILE A 131 -6.84 17.78 -10.64
N GLY A 132 -7.62 18.73 -11.16
CA GLY A 132 -7.70 18.96 -12.60
C GLY A 132 -8.20 17.70 -13.33
N GLY A 133 -7.45 17.25 -14.34
CA GLY A 133 -7.85 16.17 -15.24
C GLY A 133 -7.84 14.75 -14.65
N GLY A 134 -7.21 14.52 -13.48
CA GLY A 134 -7.13 13.17 -12.92
C GLY A 134 -6.42 13.06 -11.57
N LEU A 135 -5.96 11.87 -11.24
CA LEU A 135 -5.42 11.54 -9.92
C LEU A 135 -3.96 11.94 -9.78
N VAL A 136 -3.68 12.72 -8.74
CA VAL A 136 -2.33 12.86 -8.19
C VAL A 136 -2.19 11.84 -7.07
N CYS A 137 -1.32 10.85 -7.29
CA CYS A 137 -1.08 9.76 -6.36
C CYS A 137 0.13 10.06 -5.47
N PHE A 138 0.03 9.72 -4.18
CA PHE A 138 1.05 9.91 -3.15
C PHE A 138 1.47 8.58 -2.54
N PRO A 139 2.25 7.75 -3.26
CA PRO A 139 2.85 6.55 -2.68
C PRO A 139 3.74 6.98 -1.51
N SER A 140 3.51 6.42 -0.32
CA SER A 140 4.46 6.63 0.77
C SER A 140 4.27 5.65 1.90
N VAL A 141 5.38 5.44 2.61
CA VAL A 141 5.41 4.80 3.92
C VAL A 141 4.73 5.64 5.00
N GLN A 142 4.41 5.01 6.13
CA GLN A 142 3.76 5.65 7.28
C GLN A 142 4.49 6.94 7.74
N LYS A 143 3.71 7.90 8.28
CA LYS A 143 4.17 9.15 8.94
C LYS A 143 4.71 10.29 8.05
N THR A 144 4.40 10.31 6.75
CA THR A 144 4.71 11.45 5.87
C THR A 144 3.69 12.58 5.94
N GLY A 145 2.49 12.34 6.48
CA GLY A 145 1.40 13.32 6.57
C GLY A 145 0.40 13.27 5.41
N LYS A 146 0.27 12.11 4.72
CA LYS A 146 -0.71 11.84 3.65
C LYS A 146 -2.13 12.26 4.04
N SER A 147 -2.67 11.70 5.11
CA SER A 147 -4.04 11.95 5.56
C SER A 147 -4.34 13.40 5.81
N THR A 148 -3.41 14.10 6.45
CA THR A 148 -3.54 15.54 6.67
C THR A 148 -3.48 16.32 5.36
N LEU A 149 -2.66 15.89 4.39
CA LEU A 149 -2.60 16.51 3.06
C LEU A 149 -3.87 16.22 2.24
N CYS A 150 -4.42 15.00 2.28
CA CYS A 150 -5.68 14.65 1.61
C CYS A 150 -6.83 15.51 2.11
N VAL A 151 -6.99 15.61 3.43
CA VAL A 151 -8.02 16.47 4.04
C VAL A 151 -7.78 17.94 3.73
N ALA A 152 -6.51 18.39 3.69
CA ALA A 152 -6.18 19.75 3.28
C ALA A 152 -6.54 20.04 1.82
N LEU A 153 -6.40 19.07 0.91
CA LEU A 153 -6.81 19.18 -0.49
C LEU A 153 -8.33 19.10 -0.64
N ALA A 154 -9.01 18.25 0.14
CA ALA A 154 -10.47 18.18 0.21
C ALA A 154 -11.08 19.50 0.66
N ALA A 155 -10.52 20.11 1.71
CA ALA A 155 -10.91 21.43 2.19
C ALA A 155 -10.66 22.57 1.17
N ARG A 156 -9.98 22.28 0.06
CA ARG A 156 -9.75 23.19 -1.08
C ARG A 156 -10.61 22.86 -2.29
N GLY A 157 -11.52 21.89 -2.18
CA GLY A 157 -12.47 21.53 -3.23
C GLY A 157 -12.01 20.39 -4.15
N HIS A 158 -10.98 19.64 -3.77
CA HIS A 158 -10.53 18.47 -4.55
C HIS A 158 -11.15 17.17 -4.02
N THR A 159 -11.33 16.19 -4.90
CA THR A 159 -11.96 14.91 -4.54
C THR A 159 -10.92 13.89 -4.08
N VAL A 160 -11.04 13.37 -2.86
CA VAL A 160 -10.20 12.28 -2.34
C VAL A 160 -10.67 10.95 -2.92
N TYR A 161 -9.77 10.18 -3.52
CA TYR A 161 -10.03 8.82 -4.00
C TYR A 161 -9.56 7.75 -3.00
N GLY A 162 -8.54 8.07 -2.21
CA GLY A 162 -8.05 7.22 -1.15
C GLY A 162 -7.04 7.96 -0.29
N ASP A 163 -6.98 7.61 0.99
CA ASP A 163 -6.00 8.16 1.93
C ASP A 163 -4.89 7.15 2.28
N ASP A 164 -5.28 5.89 2.46
CA ASP A 164 -4.37 4.82 2.87
C ASP A 164 -4.11 3.81 1.76
N VAL A 165 -5.11 3.55 0.92
CA VAL A 165 -5.03 2.62 -0.20
C VAL A 165 -5.68 3.21 -1.43
N LEU A 166 -5.01 3.04 -2.57
CA LEU A 166 -5.59 3.22 -3.89
C LEU A 166 -5.54 1.89 -4.64
N ALA A 167 -6.70 1.39 -5.06
CA ALA A 167 -6.76 0.26 -5.98
C ALA A 167 -6.49 0.73 -7.41
N ILE A 168 -5.90 -0.13 -8.23
CA ILE A 168 -5.64 0.10 -9.66
C ILE A 168 -6.25 -1.05 -10.44
N GLU A 169 -7.16 -0.72 -11.34
CA GLU A 169 -7.86 -1.72 -12.16
C GLU A 169 -6.92 -2.40 -13.18
N PRO A 170 -7.25 -3.62 -13.66
CA PRO A 170 -6.38 -4.39 -14.55
C PRO A 170 -6.18 -3.82 -15.95
N GLU A 171 -7.18 -3.16 -16.53
CA GLU A 171 -7.19 -2.86 -17.97
C GLU A 171 -6.60 -1.49 -18.28
N GLU A 172 -7.27 -0.41 -17.89
CA GLU A 172 -6.81 0.95 -18.21
C GLU A 172 -5.85 1.52 -17.16
N SER A 173 -5.54 0.75 -16.11
CA SER A 173 -4.72 1.19 -14.97
C SER A 173 -5.22 2.49 -14.33
N ARG A 174 -6.54 2.70 -14.32
CA ARG A 174 -7.18 3.79 -13.59
C ARG A 174 -7.14 3.52 -12.10
N GLY A 175 -7.06 4.59 -11.32
CA GLY A 175 -7.23 4.50 -9.88
C GLY A 175 -8.71 4.30 -9.53
N VAL A 176 -8.98 3.39 -8.62
CA VAL A 176 -10.32 3.02 -8.14
C VAL A 176 -10.43 3.45 -6.68
N ALA A 177 -11.42 4.30 -6.39
CA ALA A 177 -11.71 4.74 -5.04
C ALA A 177 -12.30 3.60 -4.21
N LEU A 178 -11.88 3.50 -2.95
CA LEU A 178 -12.46 2.56 -1.99
C LEU A 178 -13.54 3.19 -1.13
N GLY A 179 -13.79 4.49 -1.27
CA GLY A 179 -14.87 5.17 -0.55
C GLY A 179 -14.75 5.08 0.96
N ILE A 180 -13.54 5.24 1.50
CA ILE A 180 -13.30 5.27 2.95
C ILE A 180 -12.79 6.65 3.33
N VAL A 181 -13.45 7.31 4.29
CA VAL A 181 -13.07 8.67 4.70
C VAL A 181 -11.70 8.71 5.39
N PRO A 182 -10.91 9.79 5.25
CA PRO A 182 -9.56 9.87 5.82
C PRO A 182 -9.54 9.77 7.35
N ARG A 183 -8.55 9.04 7.90
CA ARG A 183 -8.34 8.88 9.35
C ARG A 183 -7.13 9.70 9.82
N LEU A 184 -7.37 10.76 10.58
CA LEU A 184 -6.34 11.65 11.11
C LEU A 184 -5.90 11.28 12.51
N ARG A 185 -4.59 11.39 12.78
CA ARG A 185 -4.02 11.19 14.12
C ARG A 185 -4.24 12.44 15.00
N LYS A 186 -4.62 12.21 16.26
CA LYS A 186 -4.72 13.21 17.33
C LYS A 186 -3.50 13.13 18.29
N PRO A 187 -3.07 14.28 18.85
CA PRO A 187 -3.51 15.63 18.51
C PRO A 187 -3.11 16.00 17.07
N LEU A 188 -3.88 16.88 16.45
CA LEU A 188 -3.56 17.34 15.10
C LEU A 188 -2.19 18.05 15.10
N PRO A 189 -1.39 17.94 14.01
CA PRO A 189 -0.07 18.56 13.94
C PRO A 189 -0.08 20.07 14.29
N LYS A 190 0.93 20.50 15.04
CA LYS A 190 1.19 21.93 15.27
C LYS A 190 1.45 22.63 13.93
N GLY A 191 0.91 23.84 13.75
CA GLY A 191 1.08 24.62 12.52
C GLY A 191 0.09 24.28 11.40
N LEU A 192 -0.97 23.53 11.67
CA LEU A 192 -2.15 23.55 10.80
C LEU A 192 -2.82 24.93 10.93
N GLY A 193 -3.15 25.55 9.79
CA GLY A 193 -3.85 26.83 9.79
C GLY A 193 -5.25 26.70 10.39
N ALA A 194 -5.76 27.77 10.99
CA ALA A 194 -7.05 27.79 11.69
C ALA A 194 -8.22 27.27 10.83
N ARG A 195 -8.23 27.58 9.52
CA ARG A 195 -9.26 27.09 8.59
C ARG A 195 -9.30 25.56 8.49
N LEU A 196 -8.15 24.90 8.44
CA LEU A 196 -8.09 23.43 8.35
C LEU A 196 -8.42 22.77 9.68
N ILE A 197 -8.00 23.37 10.80
CA ILE A 197 -8.40 22.91 12.13
C ILE A 197 -9.93 22.97 12.25
N ARG A 198 -10.53 24.11 11.90
CA ARG A 198 -11.98 24.27 11.90
C ARG A 198 -12.69 23.26 11.01
N PHE A 199 -12.19 23.07 9.78
CA PHE A 199 -12.73 22.06 8.84
C PHE A 199 -12.74 20.66 9.46
N VAL A 200 -11.67 20.23 10.11
CA VAL A 200 -11.59 18.90 10.75
C VAL A 200 -12.50 18.83 11.99
N THR A 201 -12.57 19.89 12.79
CA THR A 201 -13.38 19.91 14.01
C THR A 201 -14.88 19.90 13.71
N GLU A 202 -15.34 20.72 12.75
CA GLU A 202 -16.74 20.79 12.34
C GLU A 202 -17.22 19.52 11.61
N ARG A 203 -16.28 18.69 11.14
CA ARG A 203 -16.54 17.48 10.37
C ARG A 203 -15.93 16.24 11.02
N ALA A 204 -15.86 16.25 12.35
CA ALA A 204 -15.37 15.13 13.10
C ALA A 204 -16.42 14.01 13.09
N GLY A 205 -16.10 12.90 12.41
CA GLY A 205 -16.84 11.66 12.51
C GLY A 205 -16.35 10.81 13.70
N PRO A 206 -16.37 9.47 13.61
CA PRO A 206 -15.90 8.60 14.68
C PRO A 206 -14.51 9.00 15.20
N THR A 207 -14.38 9.16 16.51
CA THR A 207 -13.16 9.69 17.14
C THR A 207 -12.88 9.06 18.50
N ASP A 208 -11.59 8.98 18.84
CA ASP A 208 -11.11 8.70 20.20
C ASP A 208 -9.96 9.67 20.56
N ARG A 209 -9.15 9.31 21.57
CA ARG A 209 -7.99 10.10 21.98
C ARG A 209 -6.89 10.16 20.92
N ARG A 210 -6.75 9.13 20.07
CA ARG A 210 -5.65 8.93 19.12
C ARG A 210 -6.05 9.23 17.68
N TRP A 211 -7.33 9.14 17.33
CA TRP A 211 -7.81 9.20 15.96
C TRP A 211 -9.11 10.00 15.82
N VAL A 212 -9.30 10.57 14.64
CA VAL A 212 -10.58 11.13 14.17
C VAL A 212 -10.72 10.83 12.69
N TYR A 213 -11.86 10.28 12.30
CA TYR A 213 -12.25 10.25 10.89
C TYR A 213 -12.77 11.64 10.51
N ALA A 214 -12.24 12.20 9.42
CA ALA A 214 -12.69 13.48 8.90
C ALA A 214 -13.77 13.23 7.86
N GLU A 215 -15.02 13.56 8.18
CA GLU A 215 -16.15 13.41 7.27
C GLU A 215 -15.99 14.34 6.07
N LEU A 216 -16.18 13.77 4.89
CA LEU A 216 -16.13 14.46 3.61
C LEU A 216 -17.51 14.34 2.95
N ARG A 217 -17.95 15.44 2.33
CA ARG A 217 -19.25 15.53 1.65
C ARG A 217 -19.15 15.01 0.22
N ASP A 218 -20.31 14.89 -0.41
CA ASP A 218 -20.39 14.57 -1.84
C ASP A 218 -19.52 15.53 -2.67
N GLY A 219 -18.70 14.96 -3.54
CA GLY A 219 -17.73 15.69 -4.37
C GLY A 219 -16.35 15.88 -3.72
N GLU A 220 -16.23 15.84 -2.40
CA GLU A 220 -14.95 15.92 -1.69
C GLU A 220 -14.32 14.54 -1.46
N ILE A 221 -15.12 13.48 -1.50
CA ILE A 221 -14.68 12.08 -1.53
C ILE A 221 -15.36 11.35 -2.68
N ALA A 222 -14.61 10.46 -3.34
CA ALA A 222 -15.13 9.61 -4.39
C ALA A 222 -15.78 8.36 -3.76
N PRO A 223 -16.99 7.96 -4.21
CA PRO A 223 -17.63 6.75 -3.72
C PRO A 223 -16.85 5.51 -4.15
N LEU A 224 -17.05 4.40 -3.44
CA LEU A 224 -16.49 3.09 -3.81
C LEU A 224 -16.75 2.79 -5.30
N GLY A 225 -15.69 2.36 -6.00
CA GLY A 225 -15.75 1.97 -7.40
C GLY A 225 -15.64 3.13 -8.39
N ALA A 226 -15.68 4.39 -7.94
CA ALA A 226 -15.39 5.52 -8.82
C ALA A 226 -13.96 5.43 -9.37
N THR A 227 -13.80 5.64 -10.67
CA THR A 227 -12.50 5.54 -11.35
C THR A 227 -12.04 6.87 -11.94
N ALA A 228 -10.73 7.09 -12.00
CA ALA A 228 -10.12 8.24 -12.66
C ALA A 228 -8.73 7.89 -13.21
N PRO A 229 -8.29 8.52 -14.32
CA PRO A 229 -6.94 8.33 -14.83
C PRO A 229 -5.92 8.81 -13.80
N ILE A 230 -4.78 8.13 -13.73
CA ILE A 230 -3.65 8.57 -12.91
C ILE A 230 -2.81 9.53 -13.76
N GLU A 231 -2.60 10.74 -13.24
CA GLU A 231 -1.93 11.84 -13.97
C GLU A 231 -0.54 12.15 -13.41
N ALA A 232 -0.25 11.76 -12.17
CA ALA A 232 1.08 11.95 -11.59
C ALA A 232 1.32 11.07 -10.37
N PHE A 233 2.60 10.76 -10.12
CA PHE A 233 3.05 10.25 -8.84
C PHE A 233 3.91 11.28 -8.10
N VAL A 234 3.67 11.45 -6.80
CA VAL A 234 4.37 12.42 -5.95
C VAL A 234 4.81 11.75 -4.64
N LEU A 235 6.11 11.51 -4.51
CA LEU A 235 6.71 11.03 -3.26
C LEU A 235 6.72 12.16 -2.22
N LEU A 236 6.15 11.90 -1.05
CA LEU A 236 6.11 12.87 0.04
C LEU A 236 7.36 12.78 0.91
N GLN A 237 8.02 13.92 1.14
CA GLN A 237 9.14 14.03 2.07
C GLN A 237 8.96 15.22 3.00
N ARG A 238 8.86 14.96 4.31
CA ARG A 238 8.83 16.01 5.33
C ARG A 238 10.18 16.73 5.40
N GLY A 239 10.12 18.06 5.46
CA GLY A 239 11.25 18.95 5.67
C GLY A 239 10.93 19.98 6.74
N THR A 240 11.80 20.97 6.92
CA THR A 240 11.65 22.02 7.94
C THR A 240 11.22 23.37 7.37
N ARG A 241 11.38 23.61 6.07
CA ARG A 241 11.06 24.89 5.42
C ARG A 241 10.47 24.72 4.02
N GLY A 242 9.54 25.62 3.69
CA GLY A 242 8.96 25.76 2.35
C GLY A 242 8.19 24.53 1.85
N ALA A 243 7.75 24.61 0.61
CA ALA A 243 7.30 23.47 -0.19
C ALA A 243 8.01 23.54 -1.54
N LYS A 244 8.58 22.42 -2.00
CA LYS A 244 9.28 22.32 -3.28
C LYS A 244 8.94 21.00 -3.95
N LEU A 245 8.60 21.07 -5.24
CA LEU A 245 8.33 19.92 -6.08
C LEU A 245 9.49 19.74 -7.06
N GLU A 246 10.11 18.57 -7.05
CA GLU A 246 11.29 18.25 -7.87
C GLU A 246 11.02 16.96 -8.66
N PRO A 247 11.45 16.85 -9.93
CA PRO A 247 11.35 15.60 -10.67
C PRO A 247 12.07 14.43 -9.98
N VAL A 248 11.56 13.23 -10.20
CA VAL A 248 12.11 11.96 -9.70
C VAL A 248 12.39 11.04 -10.87
N ALA A 249 13.49 10.29 -10.79
CA ALA A 249 13.79 9.27 -11.80
C ALA A 249 12.69 8.20 -11.81
N LYS A 250 12.31 7.73 -13.00
CA LYS A 250 11.27 6.70 -13.17
C LYS A 250 11.59 5.43 -12.40
N SER A 251 12.86 5.01 -12.37
CA SER A 251 13.30 3.83 -11.61
C SER A 251 13.11 3.99 -10.11
N GLU A 252 13.40 5.18 -9.58
CA GLU A 252 13.17 5.49 -8.17
C GLU A 252 11.68 5.46 -7.84
N MET A 253 10.83 6.06 -8.67
CA MET A 253 9.38 5.99 -8.47
C MET A 253 8.85 4.56 -8.55
N LEU A 254 9.24 3.80 -9.57
CA LEU A 254 8.83 2.41 -9.77
C LEU A 254 9.19 1.54 -8.55
N ARG A 255 10.41 1.72 -8.02
CA ARG A 255 10.84 1.06 -6.79
C ARG A 255 9.92 1.39 -5.61
N GLU A 256 9.60 2.65 -5.40
CA GLU A 256 8.74 3.06 -4.28
C GLU A 256 7.31 2.51 -4.43
N ILE A 257 6.70 2.56 -5.62
CA ILE A 257 5.35 2.02 -5.83
C ILE A 257 5.32 0.48 -5.72
N LEU A 258 6.35 -0.22 -6.18
CA LEU A 258 6.46 -1.67 -6.02
C LEU A 258 6.50 -2.06 -4.53
N LEU A 259 7.23 -1.30 -3.72
CA LEU A 259 7.26 -1.51 -2.26
C LEU A 259 5.92 -1.20 -1.58
N GLN A 260 5.11 -0.31 -2.16
CA GLN A 260 3.78 0.00 -1.64
C GLN A 260 2.69 -0.93 -2.20
N ASN A 261 2.94 -1.68 -3.27
CA ASN A 261 1.99 -2.65 -3.78
C ASN A 261 1.91 -3.86 -2.85
N PHE A 262 0.73 -4.11 -2.29
CA PHE A 262 0.50 -5.25 -1.41
C PHE A 262 -0.45 -6.30 -2.01
N ALA A 263 -0.92 -6.11 -3.25
CA ALA A 263 -1.66 -7.12 -3.99
C ALA A 263 -0.74 -8.31 -4.32
N ARG A 264 -1.14 -9.52 -3.89
CA ARG A 264 -0.32 -10.74 -4.02
C ARG A 264 -0.87 -11.77 -5.00
N ARG A 265 -2.08 -11.54 -5.54
CA ARG A 265 -2.76 -12.48 -6.45
C ARG A 265 -2.41 -12.24 -7.92
N VAL A 266 -1.94 -11.04 -8.25
CA VAL A 266 -1.44 -10.72 -9.59
C VAL A 266 -0.02 -11.30 -9.73
N PRO A 267 0.29 -12.01 -10.82
CA PRO A 267 1.62 -12.52 -11.07
C PRO A 267 2.69 -11.40 -10.98
N PRO A 268 3.91 -11.73 -10.52
CA PRO A 268 4.94 -10.72 -10.29
C PRO A 268 5.38 -9.98 -11.54
N VAL A 269 5.53 -10.69 -12.65
CA VAL A 269 5.88 -10.13 -13.96
C VAL A 269 4.78 -9.17 -14.42
N GLU A 270 3.52 -9.60 -14.36
CA GLU A 270 2.37 -8.76 -14.71
C GLU A 270 2.30 -7.51 -13.81
N THR A 271 2.55 -7.66 -12.51
CA THR A 271 2.61 -6.54 -11.56
C THR A 271 3.70 -5.54 -11.95
N LEU A 272 4.90 -6.03 -12.26
CA LEU A 272 6.02 -5.21 -12.70
C LEU A 272 5.68 -4.45 -13.99
N ASP A 273 5.14 -5.15 -14.99
CA ASP A 273 4.80 -4.57 -16.29
C ASP A 273 3.75 -3.46 -16.16
N ARG A 274 2.68 -3.72 -15.40
CA ARG A 274 1.61 -2.73 -15.18
C ARG A 274 2.13 -1.47 -14.47
N LEU A 275 2.91 -1.64 -13.40
CA LEU A 275 3.43 -0.50 -12.64
C LEU A 275 4.54 0.26 -13.38
N MET A 276 5.34 -0.44 -14.19
CA MET A 276 6.33 0.18 -15.08
C MET A 276 5.64 1.03 -16.15
N GLN A 277 4.68 0.47 -16.89
CA GLN A 277 3.93 1.20 -17.91
C GLN A 277 3.27 2.45 -17.33
N LEU A 278 2.66 2.33 -16.15
CA LEU A 278 2.03 3.45 -15.47
C LEU A 278 3.04 4.54 -15.09
N THR A 279 4.18 4.14 -14.53
CA THR A 279 5.24 5.06 -14.13
C THR A 279 5.87 5.75 -15.34
N GLU A 280 6.04 5.07 -16.47
CA GLU A 280 6.58 5.66 -17.70
C GLU A 280 5.66 6.73 -18.27
N ARG A 281 4.34 6.48 -18.29
CA ARG A 281 3.33 7.39 -18.87
C ARG A 281 3.16 8.70 -18.11
N VAL A 282 3.28 8.69 -16.78
CA VAL A 282 2.91 9.86 -15.95
C VAL A 282 4.14 10.57 -15.35
N PRO A 283 4.14 11.89 -15.21
CA PRO A 283 5.23 12.59 -14.52
C PRO A 283 5.41 12.11 -13.07
N CYS A 284 6.67 12.04 -12.64
CA CYS A 284 7.06 11.57 -11.31
C CYS A 284 7.79 12.69 -10.56
N TYR A 285 7.33 13.01 -9.35
CA TYR A 285 7.87 14.09 -8.54
C TYR A 285 8.15 13.65 -7.11
N ARG A 286 8.90 14.49 -6.42
CA ARG A 286 9.06 14.49 -4.97
C ARG A 286 8.66 15.85 -4.43
N LEU A 287 7.77 15.83 -3.46
CA LEU A 287 7.35 17.01 -2.72
C LEU A 287 8.07 17.05 -1.38
N ARG A 288 8.99 18.02 -1.23
CA ARG A 288 9.61 18.35 0.05
C ARG A 288 8.81 19.47 0.70
N TYR A 289 8.37 19.29 1.94
CA TYR A 289 7.56 20.34 2.59
C TYR A 289 7.66 20.38 4.11
N GLY A 290 7.67 21.59 4.65
CA GLY A 290 7.57 21.86 6.09
C GLY A 290 6.13 22.02 6.59
N ALA A 291 5.27 22.65 5.79
CA ALA A 291 3.87 22.92 6.15
C ALA A 291 2.90 22.31 5.14
N VAL A 292 1.85 21.63 5.64
CA VAL A 292 0.86 20.93 4.82
C VAL A 292 0.13 21.89 3.88
N MET A 293 -0.24 23.09 4.35
CA MET A 293 -0.93 24.07 3.50
C MET A 293 -0.05 24.58 2.35
N GLY A 294 1.26 24.70 2.56
CA GLY A 294 2.20 25.05 1.48
C GLY A 294 2.31 23.92 0.45
N ALA A 295 2.34 22.68 0.90
CA ALA A 295 2.29 21.50 0.03
C ALA A 295 1.00 21.44 -0.80
N ALA A 296 -0.16 21.62 -0.17
CA ALA A 296 -1.45 21.60 -0.85
C ALA A 296 -1.54 22.66 -1.95
N ARG A 297 -1.15 23.91 -1.67
CA ARG A 297 -1.10 24.99 -2.67
C ARG A 297 -0.17 24.67 -3.84
N LEU A 298 1.01 24.10 -3.56
CA LEU A 298 1.97 23.78 -4.62
C LEU A 298 1.47 22.65 -5.53
N ILE A 299 0.81 21.64 -4.97
CA ILE A 299 0.17 20.56 -5.74
C ILE A 299 -0.95 21.16 -6.61
N GLU A 300 -1.86 21.93 -6.01
CA GLU A 300 -2.96 22.56 -6.74
C GLU A 300 -2.45 23.48 -7.86
N GLN A 301 -1.44 24.30 -7.61
CA GLN A 301 -0.85 25.16 -8.65
C GLN A 301 -0.25 24.34 -9.80
N ARG A 302 0.35 23.19 -9.51
CA ARG A 302 1.01 22.35 -10.52
C ARG A 302 0.03 21.55 -11.38
N PHE A 303 -1.04 21.05 -10.77
CA PHE A 303 -1.95 20.05 -11.37
C PHE A 303 -3.40 20.55 -11.55
N GLY A 304 -3.78 21.68 -10.96
CA GLY A 304 -5.14 22.22 -11.00
C GLY A 304 -5.49 22.99 -12.27
N ARG A 305 -4.55 23.17 -13.21
CA ARG A 305 -4.83 23.72 -14.55
C ARG A 305 -5.23 22.57 -15.48
N GLU A 306 -6.24 22.80 -16.34
CA GLU A 306 -6.62 21.84 -17.38
C GLU A 306 -5.41 21.45 -18.25
N PRO A 307 -5.39 20.20 -18.78
CA PRO A 307 -4.21 19.66 -19.42
C PRO A 307 -3.92 20.41 -20.73
N ALA A 308 -2.94 21.32 -20.70
CA ALA A 308 -2.12 21.53 -21.87
C ALA A 308 -1.48 20.18 -22.19
N ARG A 309 -1.92 19.53 -23.28
CA ARG A 309 -1.22 18.41 -23.91
C ARG A 309 0.17 18.91 -24.32
N SER A 310 1.09 18.95 -23.36
CA SER A 310 2.44 19.45 -23.59
C SER A 310 3.33 18.28 -23.95
N ALA A 311 3.68 18.27 -25.24
CA ALA A 311 4.73 17.47 -25.85
C ALA A 311 5.91 17.27 -24.90
N LEU A 312 6.26 15.99 -24.70
CA LEU A 312 7.53 15.57 -24.14
C LEU A 312 8.65 16.05 -25.07
N LYS A 313 9.50 16.95 -24.58
CA LYS A 313 10.89 17.03 -25.05
C LYS A 313 11.77 16.33 -24.02
N PRO A 314 12.54 15.31 -24.39
CA PRO A 314 13.47 14.66 -23.49
C PRO A 314 14.69 15.56 -23.29
N ASN A 315 14.86 16.13 -22.10
CA ASN A 315 16.15 16.68 -21.68
C ASN A 315 16.97 15.58 -21.01
N LEU A 316 17.88 15.00 -21.78
CA LEU A 316 19.03 14.24 -21.32
C LEU A 316 20.14 15.24 -20.97
N SER A 317 20.43 15.44 -19.68
CA SER A 317 21.80 15.75 -19.19
C SER A 317 21.89 15.78 -17.66
N ASP A 318 22.57 14.75 -17.17
CA ASP A 318 23.70 14.76 -16.23
C ASP A 318 23.56 15.18 -14.74
N SER A 319 23.62 14.13 -13.91
CA SER A 319 24.56 13.88 -12.80
C SER A 319 24.98 15.03 -11.88
N ARG A 320 24.53 14.92 -10.61
CA ARG A 320 25.40 14.80 -9.42
C ARG A 320 24.55 14.71 -8.14
N ARG A 321 24.52 13.56 -7.46
CA ARG A 321 24.08 13.49 -6.05
C ARG A 321 24.76 12.34 -5.29
N LYS A 322 25.36 12.69 -4.15
CA LYS A 322 26.07 11.78 -3.23
C LYS A 322 25.12 10.74 -2.60
N PRO A 323 25.54 9.48 -2.40
CA PRO A 323 24.72 8.45 -1.78
C PRO A 323 24.57 8.64 -0.26
N LYS A 324 23.37 8.38 0.27
CA LYS A 324 23.11 8.18 1.72
C LYS A 324 23.13 6.68 2.04
N PRO A 325 23.46 6.27 3.28
CA PRO A 325 23.68 4.86 3.62
C PRO A 325 22.37 4.05 3.65
N ARG A 326 22.41 2.85 3.05
CA ARG A 326 21.38 1.81 3.17
C ARG A 326 21.52 1.06 4.51
N ALA A 327 20.39 0.55 5.02
CA ALA A 327 20.32 -0.33 6.18
C ALA A 327 21.13 -1.62 5.98
N PRO A 328 21.67 -2.25 7.04
CA PRO A 328 22.55 -3.40 6.94
C PRO A 328 21.82 -4.64 6.42
N ILE A 329 22.48 -5.33 5.48
CA ILE A 329 22.18 -6.69 5.03
C ILE A 329 22.44 -7.62 6.23
N ALA A 330 21.47 -8.45 6.58
CA ALA A 330 21.62 -9.48 7.62
C ALA A 330 22.80 -10.42 7.32
N PRO A 331 23.47 -11.03 8.32
CA PRO A 331 24.64 -11.85 8.07
C PRO A 331 24.28 -13.09 7.25
N ALA A 332 24.91 -13.19 6.07
CA ALA A 332 24.78 -14.34 5.18
C ALA A 332 25.32 -15.62 5.83
N ARG A 333 24.63 -16.74 5.65
CA ARG A 333 25.23 -18.07 5.82
C ARG A 333 26.44 -18.16 4.88
N ARG A 334 27.51 -18.87 5.26
CA ARG A 334 28.72 -19.01 4.43
C ARG A 334 28.36 -19.71 3.11
N HIS A 335 28.09 -18.92 2.06
CA HIS A 335 27.88 -19.42 0.72
C HIS A 335 29.22 -19.75 0.08
N ASP A 336 29.31 -20.94 -0.52
CA ASP A 336 30.40 -21.23 -1.46
C ASP A 336 30.24 -20.34 -2.70
N LEU A 337 31.18 -19.41 -2.85
CA LEU A 337 31.28 -18.44 -3.93
C LEU A 337 32.51 -18.71 -4.83
N GLY A 338 33.15 -19.88 -4.70
CA GLY A 338 34.33 -20.27 -5.49
C GLY A 338 34.03 -20.68 -6.94
N GLY A 339 32.75 -20.84 -7.30
CA GLY A 339 32.32 -21.26 -8.64
C GLY A 339 32.08 -20.10 -9.63
N ARG A 340 31.78 -20.46 -10.87
CA ARG A 340 31.20 -19.54 -11.86
C ARG A 340 29.69 -19.49 -11.71
N PHE A 341 29.11 -18.32 -11.91
CA PHE A 341 27.67 -18.07 -11.79
C PHE A 341 27.10 -17.61 -13.13
N ARG A 342 25.85 -18.00 -13.41
CA ARG A 342 25.05 -17.47 -14.52
C ARG A 342 23.63 -17.18 -14.01
N ARG A 343 22.87 -16.36 -14.74
CA ARG A 343 21.45 -16.11 -14.43
C ARG A 343 20.66 -17.42 -14.36
N ALA A 344 19.74 -17.52 -13.40
CA ALA A 344 18.83 -18.64 -13.33
C ALA A 344 17.87 -18.63 -14.54
N PRO A 345 17.50 -19.79 -15.10
CA PRO A 345 16.49 -19.87 -16.15
C PRO A 345 15.12 -19.44 -15.61
N GLY A 346 14.29 -18.85 -16.46
CA GLY A 346 12.92 -18.43 -16.09
C GLY A 346 12.85 -17.14 -15.27
N VAL A 347 13.97 -16.43 -15.08
CA VAL A 347 13.99 -15.10 -14.48
C VAL A 347 13.77 -14.04 -15.56
N GLU A 348 12.74 -13.23 -15.39
CA GLU A 348 12.45 -12.10 -16.26
C GLU A 348 13.03 -10.80 -15.72
N THR A 349 13.35 -9.86 -16.62
CA THR A 349 13.85 -8.55 -16.22
C THR A 349 13.21 -7.42 -16.99
N ARG A 350 13.08 -6.26 -16.35
CA ARG A 350 12.75 -4.98 -16.98
C ARG A 350 13.80 -3.94 -16.62
N GLU A 351 14.12 -3.06 -17.55
CA GLU A 351 15.11 -2.00 -17.36
C GLU A 351 14.41 -0.64 -17.37
N VAL A 352 14.68 0.16 -16.34
CA VAL A 352 14.15 1.53 -16.22
C VAL A 352 15.28 2.44 -15.76
N GLY A 353 15.60 3.47 -16.54
CA GLY A 353 16.62 4.46 -16.16
C GLY A 353 18.02 3.88 -15.91
N GLY A 354 18.38 2.78 -16.58
CA GLY A 354 19.66 2.08 -16.43
C GLY A 354 19.73 1.08 -15.27
N GLU A 355 18.67 0.96 -14.47
CA GLU A 355 18.52 0.02 -13.36
C GLU A 355 17.61 -1.15 -13.74
N ILE A 356 17.85 -2.33 -13.17
CA ILE A 356 17.15 -3.56 -13.54
C ILE A 356 16.22 -4.00 -12.41
N PHE A 357 14.98 -4.30 -12.77
CA PHE A 357 14.02 -4.99 -11.92
C PHE A 357 13.93 -6.44 -12.36
N VAL A 358 14.11 -7.36 -11.43
CA VAL A 358 14.20 -8.81 -11.69
C VAL A 358 12.97 -9.48 -11.11
N ALA A 359 12.20 -10.16 -11.95
CA ALA A 359 11.02 -10.93 -11.58
C ALA A 359 11.31 -12.44 -11.65
N ALA A 360 11.21 -13.13 -10.52
CA ALA A 360 11.35 -14.60 -10.44
C ALA A 360 9.97 -15.27 -10.27
N PRO A 361 9.78 -16.54 -10.68
CA PRO A 361 8.60 -17.32 -10.33
C PRO A 361 8.66 -17.77 -8.85
N GLY A 362 7.68 -17.40 -8.01
CA GLY A 362 7.62 -17.79 -6.58
C GLY A 362 6.85 -16.81 -5.68
N PRO A 363 6.90 -16.93 -4.33
CA PRO A 363 6.44 -15.90 -3.39
C PRO A 363 7.58 -14.96 -2.96
N LYS A 364 7.42 -13.65 -3.19
CA LYS A 364 8.39 -12.52 -3.05
C LYS A 364 9.41 -12.41 -4.19
N THR A 365 9.00 -11.72 -5.23
CA THR A 365 9.42 -12.08 -6.58
C THR A 365 9.95 -10.95 -7.43
N ILE A 366 9.91 -9.71 -6.95
CA ILE A 366 10.45 -8.57 -7.68
C ILE A 366 11.59 -7.96 -6.88
N HIS A 367 12.79 -7.98 -7.44
CA HIS A 367 14.00 -7.40 -6.84
C HIS A 367 14.48 -6.20 -7.65
N HIS A 368 14.86 -5.12 -6.97
CA HIS A 368 15.52 -3.98 -7.60
C HIS A 368 17.03 -4.13 -7.53
N LEU A 369 17.68 -4.11 -8.69
CA LEU A 369 19.12 -4.03 -8.83
C LEU A 369 19.52 -2.58 -9.10
N ASP A 370 20.32 -2.00 -8.21
CA ASP A 370 20.94 -0.70 -8.47
C ASP A 370 21.90 -0.76 -9.67
N ARG A 371 22.52 0.36 -10.06
CA ARG A 371 23.39 0.42 -11.24
C ARG A 371 24.53 -0.59 -11.22
N MET A 372 25.16 -0.79 -10.06
CA MET A 372 26.27 -1.74 -9.89
C MET A 372 25.76 -3.16 -10.03
N ALA A 373 24.67 -3.48 -9.32
CA ALA A 373 24.03 -4.80 -9.40
C ALA A 373 23.50 -5.11 -10.81
N SER A 374 22.98 -4.09 -11.51
CA SER A 374 22.50 -4.18 -12.89
C SER A 374 23.64 -4.46 -13.87
N ALA A 375 24.81 -3.82 -13.69
CA ALA A 375 25.99 -4.12 -14.49
C ALA A 375 26.51 -5.54 -14.25
N ALA A 376 26.52 -6.00 -13.00
CA ALA A 376 26.91 -7.38 -12.68
C ALA A 376 25.93 -8.38 -13.29
N TRP A 377 24.63 -8.10 -13.18
CA TRP A 377 23.58 -8.88 -13.81
C TRP A 377 23.77 -8.97 -15.33
N ARG A 378 24.08 -7.85 -16.00
CA ARG A 378 24.45 -7.82 -17.43
C ARG A 378 25.64 -8.73 -17.72
N ALA A 379 26.71 -8.63 -16.93
CA ALA A 379 27.92 -9.46 -17.08
C ALA A 379 27.65 -10.97 -16.89
N LEU A 380 26.73 -11.33 -15.99
CA LEU A 380 26.29 -12.71 -15.72
C LEU A 380 25.40 -13.33 -16.81
N ALA A 381 25.16 -12.63 -17.93
CA ALA A 381 24.63 -13.26 -19.15
C ALA A 381 25.52 -14.42 -19.62
N GLN A 382 26.83 -14.31 -19.38
CA GLN A 382 27.79 -15.38 -19.55
C GLN A 382 28.27 -15.86 -18.17
N PRO A 383 28.64 -17.15 -18.01
CA PRO A 383 29.19 -17.66 -16.77
C PRO A 383 30.43 -16.90 -16.29
N ARG A 384 30.34 -16.21 -15.14
CA ARG A 384 31.45 -15.43 -14.56
C ARG A 384 31.71 -15.77 -13.10
N SER A 385 32.97 -15.73 -12.69
CA SER A 385 33.40 -15.84 -11.29
C SER A 385 33.32 -14.49 -10.57
N ALA A 386 33.39 -14.53 -9.23
CA ALA A 386 33.51 -13.30 -8.43
C ALA A 386 34.75 -12.48 -8.80
N GLU A 387 35.88 -13.14 -9.09
CA GLU A 387 37.14 -12.50 -9.47
C GLU A 387 37.03 -11.78 -10.83
N GLU A 388 36.39 -12.42 -11.82
CA GLU A 388 36.15 -11.81 -13.13
C GLU A 388 35.27 -10.56 -13.03
N LEU A 389 34.25 -10.59 -12.15
CA LEU A 389 33.41 -9.42 -11.87
C LEU A 389 34.19 -8.31 -11.14
N VAL A 390 35.03 -8.66 -10.15
CA VAL A 390 35.87 -7.68 -9.45
C VAL A 390 36.83 -7.00 -10.41
N THR A 391 37.45 -7.75 -11.31
CA THR A 391 38.35 -7.20 -12.35
C THR A 391 37.59 -6.26 -13.28
N LEU A 392 36.41 -6.65 -13.76
CA LEU A 392 35.55 -5.81 -14.60
C LEU A 392 35.19 -4.49 -13.90
N PHE A 393 34.79 -4.55 -12.64
CA PHE A 393 34.39 -3.35 -11.89
C PHE A 393 35.56 -2.47 -11.45
N ALA A 394 36.73 -3.06 -11.15
CA ALA A 394 37.92 -2.28 -10.86
C ALA A 394 38.37 -1.45 -12.08
N ALA A 395 38.19 -1.98 -13.29
CA ALA A 395 38.44 -1.22 -14.52
C ALA A 395 37.43 -0.07 -14.73
N ALA A 396 36.16 -0.27 -14.36
CA ALA A 396 35.11 0.74 -14.49
C ALA A 396 35.13 1.82 -13.38
N PHE A 397 35.76 1.54 -12.24
CA PHE A 397 35.86 2.42 -11.08
C PHE A 397 37.30 2.50 -10.55
N PRO A 398 38.23 3.10 -11.31
CA PRO A 398 39.66 3.12 -10.96
C PRO A 398 39.95 3.80 -9.61
N ASP A 399 39.11 4.76 -9.21
CA ASP A 399 39.27 5.52 -7.96
C ASP A 399 38.75 4.76 -6.71
N ALA A 400 38.07 3.62 -6.88
CA ALA A 400 37.51 2.86 -5.77
C ALA A 400 38.48 1.76 -5.29
N PRO A 401 38.73 1.61 -3.97
CA PRO A 401 39.61 0.56 -3.47
C PRO A 401 39.14 -0.83 -3.88
N LYS A 402 40.02 -1.62 -4.52
CA LYS A 402 39.72 -2.99 -5.00
C LYS A 402 39.11 -3.89 -3.92
N ARG A 403 39.56 -3.76 -2.67
CA ARG A 403 39.00 -4.49 -1.51
C ARG A 403 37.53 -4.18 -1.26
N LYS A 404 37.11 -2.93 -1.44
CA LYS A 404 35.71 -2.50 -1.29
C LYS A 404 34.85 -3.09 -2.41
N ILE A 405 35.32 -3.00 -3.66
CA ILE A 405 34.67 -3.61 -4.82
C ILE A 405 34.48 -5.12 -4.61
N ALA A 406 35.53 -5.82 -4.17
CA ALA A 406 35.45 -7.26 -3.85
C ALA A 406 34.41 -7.57 -2.76
N GLY A 407 34.35 -6.75 -1.71
CA GLY A 407 33.33 -6.88 -0.67
C GLY A 407 31.91 -6.71 -1.20
N ASP A 408 31.68 -5.72 -2.06
CA ASP A 408 30.37 -5.41 -2.62
C ASP A 408 29.93 -6.47 -3.65
N VAL A 409 30.85 -6.94 -4.52
CA VAL A 409 30.59 -8.06 -5.45
C VAL A 409 30.24 -9.34 -4.69
N LYS A 410 30.96 -9.65 -3.60
CA LYS A 410 30.69 -10.84 -2.78
C LYS A 410 29.29 -10.79 -2.15
N LYS A 411 28.93 -9.64 -1.57
CA LYS A 411 27.59 -9.41 -1.00
C LYS A 411 26.50 -9.54 -2.07
N LEU A 412 26.75 -8.98 -3.26
CA LEU A 412 25.82 -9.07 -4.38
C LEU A 412 25.61 -10.50 -4.84
N LEU A 413 26.67 -11.28 -5.08
CA LEU A 413 26.53 -12.68 -5.50
C LEU A 413 25.85 -13.52 -4.43
N ALA A 414 26.14 -13.30 -3.15
CA ALA A 414 25.43 -13.95 -2.05
C ALA A 414 23.92 -13.63 -2.10
N PHE A 415 23.55 -12.35 -2.23
CA PHE A 415 22.16 -11.93 -2.37
C PHE A 415 21.45 -12.55 -3.58
N LEU A 416 22.08 -12.53 -4.75
CA LEU A 416 21.51 -13.11 -5.97
C LEU A 416 21.32 -14.64 -5.83
N LYS A 417 22.26 -15.32 -5.15
CA LYS A 417 22.17 -16.77 -4.90
C LYS A 417 21.10 -17.11 -3.87
N GLU A 418 21.01 -16.37 -2.77
CA GLU A 418 19.97 -16.51 -1.74
C GLU A 418 18.57 -16.23 -2.28
N SER A 419 18.45 -15.32 -3.25
CA SER A 419 17.21 -14.98 -3.93
C SER A 419 16.92 -15.89 -5.14
N GLU A 420 17.73 -16.94 -5.35
CA GLU A 420 17.60 -17.91 -6.46
C GLU A 420 17.64 -17.27 -7.86
N LEU A 421 18.22 -16.08 -8.00
CA LEU A 421 18.31 -15.33 -9.26
C LEU A 421 19.49 -15.77 -10.13
N ILE A 422 20.45 -16.47 -9.54
CA ILE A 422 21.63 -17.03 -10.22
C ILE A 422 21.83 -18.49 -9.81
N VAL A 423 22.40 -19.27 -10.72
CA VAL A 423 22.77 -20.67 -10.51
C VAL A 423 24.25 -20.89 -10.75
N GLY A 424 24.81 -21.94 -10.15
CA GLY A 424 26.17 -22.39 -10.47
C GLY A 424 26.26 -22.84 -11.93
N ALA A 425 27.24 -22.31 -12.65
CA ALA A 425 27.62 -22.80 -13.97
C ALA A 425 28.79 -23.78 -13.78
N GLY A 426 28.47 -25.06 -13.62
CA GLY A 426 29.50 -26.11 -13.52
C GLY A 426 30.41 -26.09 -14.75
N ILE A 427 31.72 -26.25 -14.54
CA ILE A 427 32.66 -26.53 -15.62
C ILE A 427 32.28 -27.92 -16.13
N ARG A 428 31.73 -28.05 -17.35
CA ARG A 428 31.73 -29.34 -18.04
C ARG A 428 33.19 -29.76 -18.15
N ARG A 429 33.63 -30.74 -17.33
CA ARG A 429 34.88 -31.46 -17.60
C ARG A 429 34.72 -32.05 -19.01
N ARG A 430 35.60 -31.68 -19.94
CA ARG A 430 35.72 -32.34 -21.24
C ARG A 430 35.70 -33.85 -21.00
N GLY A 431 34.75 -34.54 -21.62
CA GLY A 431 34.61 -35.97 -21.50
C GLY A 431 35.93 -36.65 -21.87
N LYS A 432 36.36 -37.60 -21.05
CA LYS A 432 37.26 -38.65 -21.51
C LYS A 432 36.54 -39.36 -22.67
N LEU A 433 37.17 -39.40 -23.84
CA LEU A 433 36.81 -40.37 -24.87
C LEU A 433 36.95 -41.78 -24.27
N PRO A 434 36.00 -42.69 -24.54
CA PRO A 434 36.15 -44.08 -24.14
C PRO A 434 37.26 -44.73 -24.98
N ALA A 435 38.14 -45.46 -24.31
CA ALA A 435 38.90 -46.55 -24.91
C ALA A 435 38.21 -47.86 -24.53
#